data_AF-A0A970H3J2-F1
#
_entry.id   AF-A0A970H3J2-F1
#
_cell.length_a   1.000
_cell.length_b   1.000
_cell.length_c   1.000
_cell.angle_alpha   90.00
_cell.angle_beta   90.00
_cell.angle_gamma   90.00
#
_symmetry.space_group_name_H-M   'P 1'
#
loop_
_entity.id
_entity.type
_entity.pdbx_description
1 polymer ?
#
loop_
_entity_poly.entity_id
_entity_poly.type
_entity_poly.pdbx_seq_one_letter_code
_entity_poly.pdbx_strand_id
1 'polypeptide(L)'
;MPTPTPTPTPTPTFVPDGEYSLNEKYYGKKVIVLTFDDGPHRLITDRLLDGLKERGVKATFFVSAIGRTNSDWESDKRILNRMINEGHEIGNHT
;
A
#
# COMPACT_ATOMS: atom_id res chain seq x y z
N MET A 1 1.46 -18.98 24.16
CA MET A 1 2.23 -19.07 22.90
C MET A 1 3.14 -17.85 22.82
N PRO A 2 4.42 -17.98 22.44
CA PRO A 2 5.25 -16.80 22.23
C PRO A 2 4.68 -15.96 21.08
N THR A 3 4.57 -14.65 21.28
CA THR A 3 4.13 -13.69 20.27
C THR A 3 5.14 -13.67 19.12
N PRO A 4 4.71 -13.75 17.85
CA PRO A 4 5.63 -13.58 16.73
C PRO A 4 6.25 -12.18 16.79
N THR A 5 7.57 -12.10 16.81
CA THR A 5 8.30 -10.83 16.74
C THR A 5 8.04 -10.20 15.37
N PRO A 6 7.62 -8.93 15.28
CA PRO A 6 7.45 -8.27 13.99
C PRO A 6 8.79 -8.24 13.26
N THR A 7 8.80 -8.65 11.98
CA THR A 7 9.96 -8.50 11.13
C THR A 7 10.20 -7.01 10.89
N PRO A 8 11.42 -6.49 11.09
CA PRO A 8 11.70 -5.07 10.86
C PRO A 8 11.40 -4.72 9.40
N THR A 9 10.64 -3.65 9.18
CA THR A 9 10.45 -3.07 7.85
C THR A 9 11.81 -2.60 7.35
N PRO A 10 12.25 -3.02 6.15
CA PRO A 10 13.52 -2.55 5.61
C PRO A 10 13.44 -1.04 5.43
N THR A 11 14.35 -0.31 6.08
CA THR A 11 14.50 1.13 5.86
C THR A 11 15.03 1.33 4.43
N PRO A 12 14.35 2.10 3.57
CA PRO A 12 14.92 2.48 2.29
C PRO A 12 16.13 3.37 2.54
N THR A 13 17.32 2.88 2.21
CA THR A 13 18.54 3.67 2.25
C THR A 13 18.51 4.64 1.07
N PHE A 14 18.41 5.94 1.36
CA PHE A 14 18.56 6.96 0.33
C PHE A 14 20.02 6.97 -0.13
N VAL A 15 20.26 6.51 -1.36
CA VAL A 15 21.57 6.62 -2.01
C VAL A 15 21.52 7.89 -2.86
N PRO A 16 22.31 8.94 -2.51
CA PRO A 16 22.47 10.07 -3.41
C PRO A 16 23.17 9.56 -4.67
N ASP A 17 22.74 10.03 -5.85
CA ASP A 17 23.31 9.72 -7.17
C ASP A 17 22.62 8.59 -7.97
N GLY A 18 21.29 8.54 -7.97
CA GLY A 18 20.50 7.92 -9.05
C GLY A 18 20.58 6.40 -9.19
N GLU A 19 21.41 5.74 -8.37
CA GLU A 19 21.43 4.29 -8.24
C GLU A 19 20.34 3.91 -7.23
N TYR A 20 19.14 3.60 -7.74
CA TYR A 20 18.12 2.95 -6.92
C TYR A 20 18.69 1.60 -6.47
N SER A 21 19.34 1.58 -5.31
CA SER A 21 19.68 0.35 -4.61
C SER A 21 18.35 -0.27 -4.18
N LEU A 22 17.74 -1.00 -5.12
CA LEU A 22 16.74 -1.99 -4.78
C LEU A 22 17.36 -2.82 -3.66
N ASN A 23 16.66 -2.90 -2.52
CA ASN A 23 17.00 -3.82 -1.43
C ASN A 23 17.60 -5.10 -2.03
N GLU A 24 18.74 -5.60 -1.55
CA GLU A 24 19.47 -6.74 -2.13
C GLU A 24 18.55 -7.90 -2.55
N LYS A 25 17.43 -8.08 -1.84
CA LYS A 25 16.32 -8.98 -2.19
C LYS A 25 15.84 -8.88 -3.65
N TYR A 26 15.89 -7.72 -4.27
CA TYR A 26 15.32 -7.37 -5.56
C TYR A 26 16.37 -7.03 -6.63
N TYR A 27 17.66 -6.91 -6.28
CA TYR A 27 18.72 -6.64 -7.25
C TYR A 27 18.81 -7.74 -8.31
N GLY A 28 18.93 -7.37 -9.59
CA GLY A 28 18.98 -8.30 -10.72
C GLY A 28 17.67 -9.03 -11.03
N LYS A 29 16.56 -8.74 -10.32
CA LYS A 29 15.24 -9.31 -10.58
C LYS A 29 14.38 -8.35 -11.39
N LYS A 30 13.55 -8.89 -12.29
CA LYS A 30 12.48 -8.12 -12.94
C LYS A 30 11.35 -7.88 -11.94
N VAL A 31 11.35 -6.70 -11.33
CA VAL A 31 10.36 -6.29 -10.32
C VAL A 31 9.59 -5.08 -10.85
N ILE A 32 8.29 -5.08 -10.60
CA ILE A 32 7.43 -3.91 -10.75
C ILE A 32 6.75 -3.64 -9.40
N VAL A 33 6.50 -2.37 -9.10
CA VAL A 33 5.74 -1.94 -7.93
C VAL A 33 4.50 -1.21 -8.44
N LEU A 34 3.33 -1.62 -7.97
CA LEU A 34 2.07 -0.99 -8.32
C LEU A 34 1.68 0.02 -7.24
N THR A 35 1.36 1.23 -7.67
CA THR A 35 0.86 2.30 -6.81
C THR A 35 -0.46 2.84 -7.33
N PHE A 36 -1.33 3.28 -6.43
CA PHE A 36 -2.62 3.89 -6.76
C PHE A 36 -2.85 5.15 -5.93
N ASP A 37 -3.21 6.25 -6.57
CA ASP A 37 -3.39 7.56 -5.94
C ASP A 37 -4.88 7.91 -5.78
N ASP A 38 -5.17 9.01 -5.08
CA ASP A 38 -6.51 9.63 -4.89
C ASP A 38 -7.58 8.80 -4.15
N GLY A 39 -7.31 7.53 -3.86
CA GLY A 39 -8.23 6.63 -3.18
C GLY A 39 -8.47 6.99 -1.70
N PRO A 40 -9.37 6.26 -1.02
CA PRO A 40 -10.22 5.19 -1.55
C PRO A 40 -11.52 5.70 -2.22
N HIS A 41 -11.92 5.12 -3.35
CA HIS A 41 -13.20 5.43 -4.01
C HIS A 41 -14.21 4.31 -3.74
N ARG A 42 -15.34 4.66 -3.11
CA ARG A 42 -16.33 3.71 -2.53
C ARG A 42 -16.83 2.62 -3.49
N LEU A 43 -16.93 2.91 -4.79
CA LEU A 43 -17.47 1.97 -5.79
C LEU A 43 -16.42 1.07 -6.46
N ILE A 44 -15.15 1.46 -6.47
CA ILE A 44 -14.14 0.81 -7.31
C ILE A 44 -12.98 0.23 -6.50
N THR A 45 -12.63 0.82 -5.36
CA THR A 45 -11.47 0.37 -4.58
C THR A 45 -11.69 -1.03 -4.01
N ASP A 46 -12.90 -1.37 -3.59
CA ASP A 46 -13.20 -2.73 -3.13
C ASP A 46 -13.00 -3.78 -4.25
N ARG A 47 -13.42 -3.47 -5.48
CA ARG A 47 -13.22 -4.35 -6.66
C ARG A 47 -11.75 -4.45 -7.05
N LEU A 48 -11.00 -3.36 -6.91
CA LEU A 48 -9.56 -3.36 -7.13
C LEU A 48 -8.85 -4.27 -6.12
N LEU A 49 -9.20 -4.17 -4.83
CA LEU A 49 -8.67 -5.03 -3.77
C LEU A 49 -9.00 -6.50 -4.03
N ASP A 50 -10.23 -6.81 -4.48
CA ASP A 50 -10.59 -8.18 -4.89
C ASP A 50 -9.68 -8.71 -6.00
N GLY A 51 -9.45 -7.91 -7.04
CA GLY A 51 -8.59 -8.29 -8.16
C GLY A 51 -7.12 -8.48 -7.77
N LEU A 52 -6.59 -7.64 -6.86
CA LEU A 52 -5.25 -7.78 -6.31
C LEU A 52 -5.11 -9.05 -5.46
N LYS A 53 -6.11 -9.31 -4.60
CA LYS A 53 -6.17 -10.51 -3.75
C LYS A 53 -6.21 -11.79 -4.58
N GLU A 54 -7.05 -11.85 -5.61
CA GLU A 54 -7.15 -12.98 -6.54
C GLU A 54 -5.80 -13.31 -7.18
N ARG A 55 -5.00 -12.28 -7.48
CA ARG A 55 -3.67 -12.42 -8.13
C ARG A 55 -2.53 -12.58 -7.12
N GLY A 56 -2.80 -12.52 -5.82
CA GLY A 56 -1.78 -12.56 -4.78
C GLY A 56 -0.81 -11.36 -4.81
N VAL A 57 -1.22 -10.23 -5.39
CA VAL A 57 -0.37 -9.05 -5.58
C VAL A 57 -0.58 -8.04 -4.45
N LYS A 58 0.52 -7.45 -3.97
CA LYS A 58 0.51 -6.31 -3.03
C LYS A 58 0.83 -5.03 -3.79
N ALA A 59 0.34 -3.91 -3.26
CA ALA A 59 0.41 -2.59 -3.87
C ALA A 59 0.48 -1.53 -2.77
N THR A 60 0.90 -0.32 -3.13
CA THR A 60 0.91 0.84 -2.25
C THR A 60 -0.21 1.80 -2.67
N PHE A 61 -1.02 2.26 -1.71
CA PHE A 61 -2.12 3.19 -1.95
C PHE A 61 -1.80 4.55 -1.34
N PHE A 62 -1.68 5.57 -2.16
CA PHE A 62 -1.54 6.95 -1.72
C PHE A 62 -2.93 7.56 -1.57
N VAL A 63 -3.33 7.79 -0.32
CA VAL A 63 -4.69 8.19 0.06
C VAL A 63 -4.77 9.69 0.28
N SER A 64 -5.80 10.34 -0.26
CA SER A 64 -6.09 11.76 -0.02
C SER A 64 -7.31 11.95 0.88
N ALA A 65 -7.16 12.82 1.88
CA ALA A 65 -8.26 13.26 2.74
C ALA A 65 -9.00 14.49 2.20
N ILE A 66 -8.51 15.11 1.13
CA ILE A 66 -9.11 16.33 0.56
C ILE A 66 -10.49 16.01 -0.02
N GLY A 67 -11.46 16.89 0.25
CA GLY A 67 -12.82 16.77 -0.29
C GLY A 67 -13.66 15.65 0.32
N ARG A 68 -13.17 14.95 1.35
CA ARG A 68 -13.92 13.93 2.09
C ARG A 68 -14.96 14.57 3.01
N THR A 69 -16.17 14.05 2.99
CA THR A 69 -17.21 14.38 3.98
C THR A 69 -17.15 13.42 5.17
N ASN A 70 -17.82 13.77 6.27
CA ASN A 70 -17.96 12.86 7.43
C ASN A 70 -18.56 11.51 7.06
N SER A 71 -19.46 11.47 6.07
CA SER A 71 -20.08 10.24 5.59
C SER A 71 -19.13 9.37 4.76
N ASP A 72 -18.11 9.98 4.13
CA ASP A 72 -17.05 9.26 3.40
C ASP A 72 -16.15 8.52 4.38
N TRP A 73 -15.86 9.15 5.52
CA TRP A 73 -14.89 8.65 6.46
C TRP A 73 -15.22 7.26 7.03
N GLU A 74 -16.50 6.94 7.26
CA GLU A 74 -16.88 5.61 7.74
C GLU A 74 -16.63 4.51 6.70
N SER A 75 -16.94 4.76 5.42
CA SER A 75 -16.58 3.81 4.35
C SER A 75 -15.08 3.77 4.09
N ASP A 76 -14.40 4.90 4.20
CA ASP A 76 -12.98 5.00 3.94
C ASP A 76 -12.20 4.22 5.00
N LYS A 77 -12.52 4.37 6.29
CA LYS A 77 -11.94 3.56 7.37
C LYS A 77 -12.08 2.06 7.09
N ARG A 78 -13.25 1.60 6.63
CA ARG A 78 -13.46 0.19 6.27
C ARG A 78 -12.47 -0.25 5.19
N ILE A 79 -12.34 0.55 4.13
CA ILE A 79 -11.46 0.23 2.99
C ILE A 79 -9.98 0.30 3.40
N LEU A 80 -9.58 1.31 4.17
CA LEU A 80 -8.21 1.45 4.70
C LEU A 80 -7.83 0.27 5.59
N ASN A 81 -8.72 -0.15 6.50
CA ASN A 81 -8.50 -1.34 7.32
C ASN A 81 -8.35 -2.59 6.44
N ARG A 82 -9.11 -2.68 5.36
CA ARG A 82 -9.00 -3.79 4.41
C ARG A 82 -7.65 -3.78 3.68
N MET A 83 -7.16 -2.62 3.23
CA MET A 83 -5.83 -2.47 2.64
C MET A 83 -4.74 -2.99 3.59
N ILE A 84 -4.77 -2.58 4.86
CA ILE A 84 -3.81 -3.03 5.89
C ILE A 84 -3.91 -4.53 6.11
N ASN A 85 -5.12 -5.05 6.33
CA ASN A 85 -5.35 -6.47 6.62
C ASN A 85 -4.97 -7.38 5.44
N GLU A 86 -5.06 -6.89 4.21
CA GLU A 86 -4.65 -7.60 3.01
C GLU A 86 -3.16 -7.40 2.69
N GLY A 87 -2.40 -6.65 3.50
CA GLY A 87 -0.94 -6.51 3.39
C GLY A 87 -0.48 -5.50 2.34
N HIS A 88 -1.32 -4.51 2.03
CA HIS A 88 -0.94 -3.35 1.22
C HIS A 88 -0.29 -2.27 2.08
N GLU A 89 0.48 -1.40 1.43
CA GLU A 89 1.03 -0.21 2.08
C GLU A 89 0.11 0.99 1.85
N ILE A 90 0.05 1.91 2.81
CA ILE A 90 -0.71 3.16 2.70
C ILE A 90 0.26 4.33 2.83
N GLY A 91 0.29 5.18 1.81
CA GLY A 91 0.98 6.46 1.79
C GLY A 91 -0.02 7.62 1.85
N ASN A 92 0.49 8.81 2.16
CA ASN A 92 -0.28 10.05 2.13
C ASN A 92 -0.21 10.68 0.71
N HIS A 93 -1.34 11.12 0.17
CA HIS A 93 -1.46 11.83 -1.10
C HIS A 93 -2.09 13.22 -0.92
N THR A 94 -1.67 13.95 0.12
CA THR A 94 -2.26 15.15 0.79
C THR A 94 -3.02 14.88 2.08
#